data_AF-A0A453G2B8-F1
#
_entry.id   AF-A0A453G2B8-F1
#
_cell.length_a   1.000
_cell.length_b   1.000
_cell.length_c   1.000
_cell.angle_alpha   90.00
_cell.angle_beta   90.00
_cell.angle_gamma   90.00
#
_symmetry.space_group_name_H-M   'P 1'
#
loop_
_entity.id
_entity.type
_entity.pdbx_description
1 polymer ?
#
loop_
_entity_poly.entity_id
_entity_poly.type
_entity_poly.pdbx_seq_one_letter_code
_entity_poly.pdbx_strand_id
1 'polypeptide(L)'
;EPFKSHMKSFTTKIVDMMKKERFFASQGGHIILAQIENEYGYYQQAYGAGGKAYAMWAGSMALAQNTGVPWIMCQQYDVPDHVINTCNSFYCDQFKPNLPTQPKIWTENWPGWFQTFGESNPHRPPEDVAFSVARFFGKGGSVQNYYVYHGGTNFDRTAGGPFITTSYDYDAPIDEYGLKRFPKWAHLKELHKSIKLCEHSLLFGNSTLLSLGPQQEADVYTDHSGGCVAFLANIDSEKDKVVTFRNRQYDLPAWSVSILPDCKNVVFNTAKVRSQTLMVDMVPETLQASKPDQWSIFTERIGIWDKNDFVRNEFVDHINTTKDSTDYLWHTTSFDVDRNYPASGNHPILNIGSKGHAVHAFLNNMLIGSAYGNGSESSFSVQMPINLKAGKNEIALLSMTVGLKDPIMNGWELALQV
;
A
#
# COMPACT_ATOMS: atom_id res chain seq x y z
N GLU A 1 -6.93 -7.27 29.00
CA GLU A 1 -6.58 -7.23 27.57
C GLU A 1 -6.43 -5.77 27.09
N PRO A 2 -5.28 -5.10 27.34
CA PRO A 2 -5.13 -3.66 27.08
C PRO A 2 -5.38 -3.27 25.61
N PHE A 3 -4.81 -4.01 24.66
CA PHE A 3 -4.98 -3.76 23.22
C PHE A 3 -6.45 -3.77 22.79
N LYS A 4 -7.19 -4.82 23.14
CA LYS A 4 -8.63 -4.95 22.86
C LYS A 4 -9.44 -3.79 23.45
N SER A 5 -9.08 -3.31 24.63
CA SER A 5 -9.73 -2.14 25.25
C SER A 5 -9.50 -0.86 24.44
N HIS A 6 -8.25 -0.58 24.03
CA HIS A 6 -7.92 0.61 23.25
C HIS A 6 -8.54 0.56 21.85
N MET A 7 -8.43 -0.57 21.15
CA MET A 7 -9.04 -0.79 19.84
C MET A 7 -10.55 -0.57 19.91
N LYS A 8 -11.25 -1.22 20.84
CA LYS A 8 -12.70 -1.04 21.03
C LYS A 8 -13.04 0.42 21.30
N SER A 9 -12.31 1.08 22.20
CA SER A 9 -12.58 2.48 22.55
C SER A 9 -12.44 3.41 21.35
N PHE A 10 -11.42 3.22 20.50
CA PHE A 10 -11.21 4.05 19.32
C PHE A 10 -12.25 3.73 18.23
N THR A 11 -12.50 2.45 17.94
CA THR A 11 -13.55 2.04 16.99
C THR A 11 -14.90 2.59 17.39
N THR A 12 -15.31 2.46 18.65
CA THR A 12 -16.57 3.02 19.15
C THR A 12 -16.60 4.54 19.02
N LYS A 13 -15.52 5.25 19.36
CA LYS A 13 -15.44 6.71 19.17
C LYS A 13 -15.72 7.12 17.71
N ILE A 14 -15.07 6.45 16.74
CA ILE A 14 -15.27 6.75 15.32
C ILE A 14 -16.70 6.41 14.88
N VAL A 15 -17.23 5.24 15.26
CA VAL A 15 -18.60 4.85 14.93
C VAL A 15 -19.62 5.84 15.51
N ASP A 16 -19.46 6.26 16.76
CA ASP A 16 -20.36 7.20 17.41
C ASP A 16 -20.31 8.57 16.73
N MET A 17 -19.12 9.04 16.33
CA MET A 17 -18.97 10.25 15.52
C MET A 17 -19.72 10.14 14.19
N MET A 18 -19.55 9.03 13.46
CA MET A 18 -20.23 8.80 12.17
C MET A 18 -21.74 8.68 12.33
N LYS A 19 -22.22 8.06 13.42
CA LYS A 19 -23.65 7.95 13.74
C LYS A 19 -24.28 9.29 14.09
N LYS A 20 -23.57 10.10 14.88
CA LYS A 20 -24.02 11.43 15.30
C LYS A 20 -24.27 12.33 14.09
N GLU A 21 -23.36 12.28 13.12
CA GLU A 21 -23.47 13.03 11.85
C GLU A 21 -24.31 12.30 10.78
N ARG A 22 -24.91 11.16 11.13
CA ARG A 22 -25.79 10.35 10.25
C ARG A 22 -25.13 9.90 8.94
N PHE A 23 -23.83 9.60 8.97
CA PHE A 23 -23.09 9.22 7.77
C PHE A 23 -23.32 7.78 7.30
N PHE A 24 -23.86 6.89 8.14
CA PHE A 24 -24.22 5.54 7.69
C PHE A 24 -25.43 5.54 6.77
N ALA A 25 -25.41 4.71 5.73
CA ALA A 25 -26.52 4.58 4.78
C ALA A 25 -27.85 4.19 5.45
N SER A 26 -27.78 3.42 6.54
CA SER A 26 -28.93 3.09 7.41
C SER A 26 -29.61 4.33 8.02
N GLN A 27 -28.91 5.47 8.10
CA GLN A 27 -29.40 6.75 8.62
C GLN A 27 -29.67 7.80 7.52
N GLY A 28 -29.48 7.42 6.24
CA GLY A 28 -29.57 8.29 5.06
C GLY A 28 -28.24 8.84 4.55
N GLY A 29 -27.10 8.41 5.10
CA GLY A 29 -25.76 8.83 4.69
C GLY A 29 -25.15 7.99 3.56
N HIS A 30 -23.83 8.05 3.40
CA HIS A 30 -23.09 7.46 2.28
C HIS A 30 -22.11 6.33 2.66
N ILE A 31 -21.90 6.06 3.95
CA ILE A 31 -21.09 4.92 4.40
C ILE A 31 -21.93 3.63 4.23
N ILE A 32 -21.54 2.79 3.27
CA ILE A 32 -22.25 1.55 2.90
C ILE A 32 -21.58 0.28 3.44
N LEU A 33 -20.30 0.36 3.82
CA LEU A 33 -19.49 -0.74 4.35
C LEU A 33 -18.50 -0.15 5.37
N ALA A 34 -18.10 -0.95 6.35
CA ALA A 34 -17.02 -0.61 7.27
C ALA A 34 -16.09 -1.82 7.44
N GLN A 35 -14.78 -1.59 7.53
CA GLN A 35 -13.80 -2.65 7.77
C GLN A 35 -13.30 -2.59 9.22
N ILE A 36 -13.17 -3.76 9.84
CA ILE A 36 -12.43 -3.92 11.10
C ILE A 36 -11.17 -4.74 10.81
N GLU A 37 -10.05 -4.38 11.43
CA GLU A 37 -8.73 -4.97 11.11
C GLU A 37 -8.30 -4.74 9.64
N ASN A 38 -7.07 -5.14 9.31
CA ASN A 38 -6.58 -5.12 7.94
C ASN A 38 -5.60 -6.27 7.69
N GLU A 39 -5.96 -7.17 6.77
CA GLU A 39 -5.14 -8.31 6.36
C GLU A 39 -4.61 -9.21 7.49
N TYR A 40 -5.34 -9.24 8.62
CA TYR A 40 -4.92 -9.97 9.81
C TYR A 40 -4.74 -11.47 9.57
N GLY A 41 -5.38 -12.04 8.54
CA GLY A 41 -5.26 -13.46 8.20
C GLY A 41 -3.83 -13.89 7.89
N TYR A 42 -2.97 -13.00 7.37
CA TYR A 42 -1.55 -13.29 7.18
C TYR A 42 -0.78 -13.44 8.50
N TYR A 43 -1.19 -12.71 9.54
CA TYR A 43 -0.54 -12.72 10.85
C TYR A 43 -1.17 -13.72 11.82
N GLN A 44 -2.43 -14.10 11.59
CA GLN A 44 -3.21 -14.93 12.52
C GLN A 44 -2.46 -16.20 12.90
N GLN A 45 -1.81 -16.87 11.94
CA GLN A 45 -1.13 -18.14 12.18
C GLN A 45 0.03 -18.00 13.16
N ALA A 46 0.80 -16.89 13.11
CA ALA A 46 1.91 -16.64 14.02
C ALA A 46 1.47 -16.56 15.49
N TYR A 47 0.21 -16.21 15.75
CA TYR A 47 -0.38 -16.13 17.09
C TYR A 47 -1.21 -17.36 17.49
N GLY A 48 -1.26 -18.40 16.65
CA GLY A 48 -1.98 -19.65 16.90
C GLY A 48 -3.42 -19.45 17.37
N ALA A 49 -3.83 -20.16 18.42
CA ALA A 49 -5.17 -20.08 18.98
C ALA A 49 -5.55 -18.67 19.48
N GLY A 50 -4.57 -17.90 19.96
CA GLY A 50 -4.77 -16.52 20.41
C GLY A 50 -5.16 -15.59 19.26
N GLY A 51 -4.54 -15.76 18.09
CA GLY A 51 -4.85 -14.99 16.88
C GLY A 51 -6.26 -15.23 16.38
N LYS A 52 -6.68 -16.50 16.30
CA LYS A 52 -8.06 -16.85 15.93
C LYS A 52 -9.09 -16.30 16.90
N ALA A 53 -8.85 -16.44 18.21
CA ALA A 53 -9.74 -15.89 19.23
C ALA A 53 -9.84 -14.36 19.16
N TYR A 54 -8.75 -13.68 18.80
CA TYR A 54 -8.73 -12.25 18.56
C TYR A 54 -9.54 -11.84 17.32
N ALA A 55 -9.35 -12.49 16.16
CA ALA A 55 -10.09 -12.17 14.94
C ALA A 55 -11.61 -12.33 15.13
N MET A 56 -12.03 -13.41 15.81
CA MET A 56 -13.44 -13.63 16.17
C MET A 56 -13.97 -12.55 17.11
N TRP A 57 -13.18 -12.13 18.10
CA TRP A 57 -13.53 -11.03 18.99
C TRP A 57 -13.64 -9.70 18.24
N ALA A 58 -12.72 -9.38 17.33
CA ALA A 58 -12.70 -8.14 16.57
C ALA A 58 -13.94 -8.02 15.68
N GLY A 59 -14.26 -9.07 14.92
CA GLY A 59 -15.49 -9.13 14.12
C GLY A 59 -16.75 -9.01 14.97
N SER A 60 -16.83 -9.72 16.10
CA SER A 60 -17.98 -9.64 17.02
C SER A 60 -18.13 -8.25 17.65
N MET A 61 -17.01 -7.61 18.02
CA MET A 61 -16.98 -6.26 18.57
C MET A 61 -17.46 -5.23 17.55
N ALA A 62 -17.07 -5.38 16.27
CA ALA A 62 -17.51 -4.54 15.18
C ALA A 62 -19.02 -4.68 14.91
N LEU A 63 -19.52 -5.91 14.82
CA LEU A 63 -20.96 -6.19 14.69
C LEU A 63 -21.77 -5.57 15.84
N ALA A 64 -21.28 -5.67 17.07
CA ALA A 64 -21.93 -5.09 18.25
C ALA A 64 -21.99 -3.55 18.23
N GLN A 65 -21.23 -2.88 17.35
CA GLN A 65 -21.36 -1.43 17.15
C GLN A 65 -22.70 -1.05 16.50
N ASN A 66 -23.44 -2.00 15.90
CA ASN A 66 -24.77 -1.78 15.32
C ASN A 66 -24.84 -0.54 14.41
N THR A 67 -24.01 -0.53 13.36
CA THR A 67 -23.93 0.55 12.35
C THR A 67 -25.11 0.52 11.37
N GLY A 68 -25.81 -0.61 11.26
CA GLY A 68 -26.88 -0.83 10.28
C GLY A 68 -26.38 -1.05 8.85
N VAL A 69 -25.06 -1.20 8.65
CA VAL A 69 -24.43 -1.56 7.37
C VAL A 69 -23.47 -2.74 7.56
N PRO A 70 -23.14 -3.52 6.52
CA PRO A 70 -22.26 -4.68 6.65
C PRO A 70 -20.84 -4.31 7.12
N TRP A 71 -20.24 -5.24 7.86
CA TRP A 71 -18.82 -5.21 8.21
C TRP A 71 -18.02 -6.17 7.33
N ILE A 72 -16.79 -5.77 7.00
CA ILE A 72 -15.87 -6.55 6.19
C ILE A 72 -14.53 -6.76 6.89
N MET A 73 -13.78 -7.78 6.48
CA MET A 73 -12.37 -8.02 6.84
C MET A 73 -11.61 -8.50 5.60
N CYS A 74 -10.60 -7.75 5.15
CA CYS A 74 -9.78 -8.15 4.01
C CYS A 74 -8.75 -9.22 4.38
N GLN A 75 -8.47 -10.13 3.44
CA GLN A 75 -7.52 -11.25 3.59
C GLN A 75 -7.70 -12.03 4.89
N GLN A 76 -8.95 -12.26 5.28
CA GLN A 76 -9.29 -12.95 6.52
C GLN A 76 -10.15 -14.19 6.22
N TYR A 77 -9.63 -15.37 6.56
CA TYR A 77 -10.25 -16.65 6.16
C TYR A 77 -11.20 -17.23 7.22
N ASP A 78 -11.00 -16.84 8.49
CA ASP A 78 -11.85 -17.24 9.61
C ASP A 78 -12.49 -15.97 10.22
N VAL A 79 -13.76 -15.71 9.95
CA VAL A 79 -14.54 -14.58 10.49
C VAL A 79 -15.91 -15.02 11.00
N PRO A 80 -16.56 -14.26 11.90
CA PRO A 80 -17.98 -14.49 12.21
C PRO A 80 -18.86 -14.42 10.95
N ASP A 81 -19.89 -15.25 10.85
CA ASP A 81 -20.74 -15.42 9.65
C ASP A 81 -21.31 -14.13 9.04
N HIS A 82 -21.56 -13.11 9.86
CA HIS A 82 -22.10 -11.81 9.43
C HIS A 82 -21.04 -10.77 9.03
N VAL A 83 -19.76 -11.13 9.12
CA VAL A 83 -18.65 -10.34 8.58
C VAL A 83 -18.25 -10.94 7.23
N ILE A 84 -18.15 -10.10 6.21
CA ILE A 84 -17.83 -10.53 4.85
C ILE A 84 -16.30 -10.50 4.68
N ASN A 85 -15.70 -11.62 4.31
CA ASN A 85 -14.29 -11.60 3.94
C ASN A 85 -14.09 -11.09 2.52
N THR A 86 -13.00 -10.35 2.30
CA THR A 86 -12.71 -9.70 1.02
C THR A 86 -11.29 -10.00 0.55
N CYS A 87 -11.02 -9.69 -0.72
CA CYS A 87 -9.73 -9.94 -1.35
C CYS A 87 -8.97 -8.64 -1.61
N ASN A 88 -7.64 -8.70 -1.45
CA ASN A 88 -6.68 -7.67 -1.81
C ASN A 88 -5.60 -8.29 -2.71
N SER A 89 -5.44 -7.81 -3.93
CA SER A 89 -4.44 -8.36 -4.85
C SER A 89 -4.35 -7.50 -6.11
N PHE A 90 -3.41 -7.84 -7.00
CA PHE A 90 -3.48 -7.43 -8.40
C PHE A 90 -4.66 -8.10 -9.13
N TYR A 91 -5.08 -9.30 -8.69
CA TYR A 91 -6.18 -10.08 -9.27
C TYR A 91 -6.99 -10.81 -8.20
N CYS A 92 -8.31 -10.62 -8.21
CA CYS A 92 -9.24 -11.32 -7.30
C CYS A 92 -10.37 -12.04 -8.05
N ASP A 93 -10.22 -12.29 -9.35
CA ASP A 93 -11.23 -12.98 -10.17
C ASP A 93 -11.45 -14.43 -9.75
N GLN A 94 -10.47 -15.08 -9.11
CA GLN A 94 -10.59 -16.44 -8.56
C GLN A 94 -11.00 -16.49 -7.09
N PHE A 95 -11.02 -15.36 -6.39
CA PHE A 95 -11.43 -15.30 -4.99
C PHE A 95 -12.88 -15.77 -4.81
N LYS A 96 -13.13 -16.47 -3.71
CA LYS A 96 -14.47 -16.89 -3.26
C LYS A 96 -14.65 -16.46 -1.81
N PRO A 97 -15.77 -15.80 -1.47
CA PRO A 97 -16.09 -15.50 -0.08
C PRO A 97 -16.32 -16.80 0.70
N ASN A 98 -16.25 -16.72 2.03
CA ASN A 98 -16.35 -17.87 2.93
C ASN A 98 -17.68 -18.61 2.80
N LEU A 99 -18.77 -17.86 2.56
CA LEU A 99 -20.10 -18.41 2.40
C LEU A 99 -20.65 -18.10 1.00
N PRO A 100 -21.34 -19.05 0.33
CA PRO A 100 -21.96 -18.81 -0.98
C PRO A 100 -23.01 -17.69 -1.00
N THR A 101 -23.56 -17.35 0.16
CA THR A 101 -24.56 -16.28 0.35
C THR A 101 -23.93 -14.90 0.54
N GLN A 102 -22.61 -14.82 0.71
CA GLN A 102 -21.90 -13.55 0.85
C GLN A 102 -21.47 -13.01 -0.53
N PRO A 103 -21.46 -11.68 -0.71
CA PRO A 103 -20.99 -11.07 -1.95
C PRO A 103 -19.48 -11.22 -2.10
N LYS A 104 -19.04 -11.37 -3.34
CA LYS A 104 -17.61 -11.33 -3.71
C LYS A 104 -17.16 -9.88 -3.82
N ILE A 105 -16.30 -9.45 -2.88
CA ILE A 105 -15.81 -8.08 -2.75
C ILE A 105 -14.28 -8.03 -2.87
N TRP A 106 -13.79 -7.08 -3.67
CA TRP A 106 -12.38 -6.77 -3.86
C TRP A 106 -12.07 -5.39 -3.29
N THR A 107 -11.49 -5.36 -2.09
CA THR A 107 -11.23 -4.14 -1.32
C THR A 107 -10.00 -3.39 -1.81
N GLU A 108 -9.00 -4.07 -2.35
CA GLU A 108 -7.80 -3.42 -2.88
C GLU A 108 -7.34 -4.04 -4.20
N ASN A 109 -7.76 -3.41 -5.31
CA ASN A 109 -7.15 -3.63 -6.62
C ASN A 109 -6.02 -2.62 -6.80
N TRP A 110 -4.78 -3.10 -6.82
CA TRP A 110 -3.59 -2.24 -6.89
C TRP A 110 -3.32 -1.78 -8.32
N PRO A 111 -3.60 -0.52 -8.71
CA PRO A 111 -3.41 -0.04 -10.08
C PRO A 111 -1.95 0.33 -10.38
N GLY A 112 -1.04 0.06 -9.44
CA GLY A 112 0.40 0.29 -9.47
C GLY A 112 0.99 -0.16 -8.13
N TRP A 113 1.97 0.55 -7.60
CA TRP A 113 2.59 0.24 -6.30
C TRP A 113 3.19 1.49 -5.65
N PHE A 114 3.38 1.48 -4.34
CA PHE A 114 4.07 2.57 -3.64
C PHE A 114 5.55 2.62 -4.05
N GLN A 115 6.13 3.82 -4.02
CA GLN A 115 7.56 3.99 -4.28
C GLN A 115 8.35 4.00 -2.96
N THR A 116 9.52 3.39 -2.99
CA THR A 116 10.49 3.39 -1.89
C THR A 116 11.67 4.32 -2.24
N PHE A 117 12.19 5.06 -1.28
CA PHE A 117 13.42 5.84 -1.46
C PHE A 117 14.56 4.94 -1.94
N GLY A 118 15.19 5.32 -3.06
CA GLY A 118 16.28 4.57 -3.70
C GLY A 118 15.82 3.59 -4.79
N GLU A 119 14.52 3.33 -4.91
CA GLU A 119 13.96 2.38 -5.90
C GLU A 119 13.35 3.07 -7.13
N SER A 120 13.19 2.29 -8.20
CA SER A 120 12.54 2.73 -9.44
C SER A 120 11.04 3.01 -9.23
N ASN A 121 10.47 3.90 -10.05
CA ASN A 121 9.05 4.20 -10.01
C ASN A 121 8.22 3.00 -10.54
N PRO A 122 7.36 2.37 -9.73
CA PRO A 122 6.53 1.25 -10.18
C PRO A 122 5.46 1.68 -11.18
N HIS A 123 5.11 0.81 -12.12
CA HIS A 123 4.07 1.05 -13.11
C HIS A 123 3.24 -0.21 -13.35
N ARG A 124 1.92 -0.06 -13.50
CA ARG A 124 1.03 -1.13 -13.95
C ARG A 124 0.19 -0.65 -15.14
N PRO A 125 0.25 -1.34 -16.29
CA PRO A 125 -0.44 -0.90 -17.50
C PRO A 125 -1.97 -0.78 -17.32
N PRO A 126 -2.61 0.23 -17.92
CA PRO A 126 -4.06 0.40 -17.82
C PRO A 126 -4.87 -0.75 -18.42
N GLU A 127 -4.33 -1.42 -19.43
CA GLU A 127 -4.90 -2.63 -20.03
C GLU A 127 -5.00 -3.76 -19.03
N ASP A 128 -3.96 -3.95 -18.22
CA ASP A 128 -3.89 -5.00 -17.22
C ASP A 128 -4.85 -4.72 -16.05
N VAL A 129 -4.89 -3.48 -15.58
CA VAL A 129 -5.87 -3.06 -14.57
C VAL A 129 -7.28 -3.31 -15.09
N ALA A 130 -7.59 -2.90 -16.32
CA ALA A 130 -8.89 -3.12 -16.94
C ALA A 130 -9.22 -4.60 -17.11
N PHE A 131 -8.26 -5.44 -17.51
CA PHE A 131 -8.40 -6.88 -17.61
C PHE A 131 -8.78 -7.49 -16.25
N SER A 132 -8.05 -7.14 -15.20
CA SER A 132 -8.27 -7.67 -13.85
C SER A 132 -9.67 -7.34 -13.33
N VAL A 133 -10.14 -6.11 -13.56
CA VAL A 133 -11.47 -5.64 -13.15
C VAL A 133 -12.58 -6.28 -14.01
N ALA A 134 -12.42 -6.34 -15.33
CA ALA A 134 -13.40 -6.95 -16.22
C ALA A 134 -13.59 -8.44 -15.92
N ARG A 135 -12.50 -9.18 -15.66
CA ARG A 135 -12.59 -10.58 -15.22
C ARG A 135 -13.25 -10.73 -13.86
N PHE A 136 -12.94 -9.85 -12.90
CA PHE A 136 -13.57 -9.89 -11.58
C PHE A 136 -15.10 -9.76 -11.67
N PHE A 137 -15.61 -8.76 -12.39
CA PHE A 137 -17.06 -8.60 -12.59
C PHE A 137 -17.66 -9.70 -13.45
N GLY A 138 -16.96 -10.16 -14.49
CA GLY A 138 -17.38 -11.32 -15.29
C GLY A 138 -17.58 -12.58 -14.43
N LYS A 139 -16.76 -12.76 -13.38
CA LYS A 139 -16.81 -13.92 -12.46
C LYS A 139 -17.58 -13.65 -11.16
N GLY A 140 -18.66 -12.86 -11.24
CA GLY A 140 -19.61 -12.64 -10.15
C GLY A 140 -19.11 -11.67 -9.06
N GLY A 141 -18.06 -10.90 -9.35
CA GLY A 141 -17.63 -9.80 -8.49
C GLY A 141 -18.70 -8.71 -8.40
N SER A 142 -18.88 -8.14 -7.21
CA SER A 142 -19.96 -7.18 -6.94
C SER A 142 -19.47 -5.80 -6.53
N VAL A 143 -18.33 -5.72 -5.84
CA VAL A 143 -17.69 -4.47 -5.40
C VAL A 143 -16.20 -4.59 -5.67
N GLN A 144 -15.64 -3.59 -6.33
CA GLN A 144 -14.21 -3.46 -6.58
C GLN A 144 -13.78 -2.03 -6.23
N ASN A 145 -12.67 -1.92 -5.49
CA ASN A 145 -12.08 -0.64 -5.13
C ASN A 145 -10.63 -0.55 -5.65
N TYR A 146 -10.27 0.60 -6.22
CA TYR A 146 -8.89 0.87 -6.62
C TYR A 146 -8.11 1.34 -5.39
N TYR A 147 -7.12 0.55 -4.96
CA TYR A 147 -6.17 0.97 -3.96
C TYR A 147 -4.86 1.32 -4.66
N VAL A 148 -4.63 2.56 -5.08
CA VAL A 148 -5.45 3.76 -4.81
C VAL A 148 -6.02 4.37 -6.10
N TYR A 149 -7.19 5.01 -5.99
CA TYR A 149 -7.73 5.82 -7.09
C TYR A 149 -7.01 7.17 -7.22
N HIS A 150 -6.67 7.76 -6.09
CA HIS A 150 -5.76 8.90 -5.92
C HIS A 150 -4.91 8.60 -4.68
N GLY A 151 -3.60 8.61 -4.81
CA GLY A 151 -2.71 8.32 -3.69
C GLY A 151 -2.25 9.57 -2.95
N GLY A 152 -1.84 10.60 -3.69
CA GLY A 152 -1.43 11.89 -3.12
C GLY A 152 -0.02 11.87 -2.55
N THR A 153 0.16 12.52 -1.40
CA THR A 153 1.47 12.80 -0.81
C THR A 153 1.47 12.46 0.68
N ASN A 154 2.50 11.74 1.13
CA ASN A 154 2.84 11.56 2.53
C ASN A 154 3.47 12.86 3.04
N PHE A 155 2.64 13.81 3.48
CA PHE A 155 3.13 15.09 4.00
C PHE A 155 3.82 14.93 5.34
N ASP A 156 4.79 15.83 5.57
CA ASP A 156 5.52 15.95 6.82
C ASP A 156 6.21 14.62 7.16
N ARG A 157 6.22 14.21 8.44
CA ARG A 157 7.09 13.15 8.93
C ARG A 157 6.39 11.94 9.54
N THR A 158 5.10 12.06 9.89
CA THR A 158 4.31 10.98 10.52
C THR A 158 3.37 10.26 9.54
N ALA A 159 3.63 10.36 8.24
CA ALA A 159 2.90 9.68 7.17
C ALA A 159 3.82 8.73 6.39
N GLY A 160 3.29 7.58 5.99
CA GLY A 160 4.03 6.53 5.27
C GLY A 160 4.99 5.72 6.15
N GLY A 161 5.92 5.02 5.49
CA GLY A 161 6.99 4.24 6.12
C GLY A 161 6.83 2.71 6.04
N PRO A 162 7.93 1.97 6.26
CA PRO A 162 9.31 2.47 6.33
C PRO A 162 9.83 2.71 4.90
N PHE A 163 10.69 3.73 4.72
CA PHE A 163 11.31 4.08 3.43
C PHE A 163 10.36 4.42 2.27
N ILE A 164 9.03 4.46 2.46
CA ILE A 164 8.11 4.98 1.44
C ILE A 164 8.49 6.43 1.14
N THR A 165 8.49 6.80 -0.14
CA THR A 165 8.76 8.19 -0.55
C THR A 165 7.66 9.13 -0.06
N THR A 166 7.96 10.43 -0.10
CA THR A 166 6.97 11.49 0.11
C THR A 166 5.83 11.40 -0.90
N SER A 167 6.13 11.02 -2.15
CA SER A 167 5.10 10.76 -3.15
C SER A 167 4.39 9.45 -2.87
N TYR A 168 3.06 9.47 -2.83
CA TYR A 168 2.25 8.26 -2.80
C TYR A 168 1.45 8.11 -4.10
N ASP A 169 2.01 8.55 -5.24
CA ASP A 169 1.33 8.56 -6.55
C ASP A 169 0.72 7.20 -6.93
N TYR A 170 1.43 6.10 -6.64
CA TYR A 170 0.98 4.72 -6.84
C TYR A 170 0.71 4.35 -8.31
N ASP A 171 1.11 5.17 -9.28
CA ASP A 171 0.67 5.09 -10.67
C ASP A 171 -0.88 5.08 -10.78
N ALA A 172 -1.53 5.80 -9.86
CA ALA A 172 -2.96 5.82 -9.71
C ALA A 172 -3.68 6.50 -10.91
N PRO A 173 -4.97 6.21 -11.14
CA PRO A 173 -5.78 6.90 -12.15
C PRO A 173 -5.79 8.43 -11.99
N ILE A 174 -5.70 8.94 -10.76
CA ILE A 174 -5.46 10.35 -10.46
C ILE A 174 -4.07 10.45 -9.83
N ASP A 175 -3.16 11.20 -10.46
CA ASP A 175 -1.78 11.33 -10.01
C ASP A 175 -1.66 12.07 -8.65
N GLU A 176 -0.45 12.13 -8.12
CA GLU A 176 -0.12 12.83 -6.87
C GLU A 176 -0.68 14.26 -6.79
N TYR A 177 -0.71 14.98 -7.92
CA TYR A 177 -1.11 16.38 -7.99
C TYR A 177 -2.61 16.57 -8.27
N GLY A 178 -3.38 15.48 -8.33
CA GLY A 178 -4.81 15.53 -8.61
C GLY A 178 -5.16 15.60 -10.09
N LEU A 179 -4.19 15.42 -10.99
CA LEU A 179 -4.43 15.38 -12.43
C LEU A 179 -4.85 13.98 -12.87
N LYS A 180 -5.64 13.92 -13.94
CA LYS A 180 -6.06 12.64 -14.52
C LYS A 180 -4.88 12.01 -15.25
N ARG A 181 -4.49 10.80 -14.87
CA ARG A 181 -3.42 10.04 -15.54
C ARG A 181 -3.96 9.40 -16.81
N PHE A 182 -3.58 9.92 -17.98
CA PHE A 182 -3.96 9.35 -19.27
C PHE A 182 -2.90 8.36 -19.78
N PRO A 183 -3.29 7.22 -20.37
CA PRO A 183 -4.66 6.86 -20.73
C PRO A 183 -5.43 6.13 -19.62
N LYS A 184 -4.79 5.78 -18.49
CA LYS A 184 -5.36 4.93 -17.43
C LYS A 184 -6.73 5.38 -16.93
N TRP A 185 -6.85 6.64 -16.52
CA TRP A 185 -8.11 7.20 -16.05
C TRP A 185 -9.24 7.06 -17.07
N ALA A 186 -8.97 7.42 -18.32
CA ALA A 186 -9.97 7.40 -19.39
C ALA A 186 -10.36 5.97 -19.77
N HIS A 187 -9.39 5.06 -19.84
CA HIS A 187 -9.65 3.65 -20.16
C HIS A 187 -10.51 2.97 -19.10
N LEU A 188 -10.21 3.20 -17.80
CA LEU A 188 -10.99 2.66 -16.69
C LEU A 188 -12.40 3.29 -16.63
N LYS A 189 -12.53 4.59 -16.95
CA LYS A 189 -13.84 5.25 -17.07
C LYS A 189 -14.73 4.57 -18.13
N GLU A 190 -14.19 4.24 -19.30
CA GLU A 190 -14.96 3.56 -20.35
C GLU A 190 -15.27 2.09 -19.99
N LEU A 191 -14.38 1.42 -19.26
CA LEU A 191 -14.67 0.12 -18.64
C LEU A 191 -15.88 0.23 -17.68
N HIS A 192 -15.90 1.21 -16.77
CA HIS A 192 -17.01 1.38 -15.82
C HIS A 192 -18.34 1.65 -16.51
N LYS A 193 -18.35 2.48 -17.55
CA LYS A 193 -19.55 2.69 -18.38
C LYS A 193 -20.04 1.37 -18.99
N SER A 194 -19.11 0.54 -19.47
CA SER A 194 -19.44 -0.75 -20.08
C SER A 194 -20.00 -1.74 -19.06
N ILE A 195 -19.45 -1.79 -17.85
CA ILE A 195 -20.00 -2.58 -16.74
C ILE A 195 -21.39 -2.08 -16.34
N LYS A 196 -21.61 -0.75 -16.35
CA LYS A 196 -22.92 -0.17 -16.03
C LYS A 196 -24.01 -0.54 -17.04
N LEU A 197 -23.68 -0.70 -18.32
CA LEU A 197 -24.61 -1.25 -19.31
C LEU A 197 -25.02 -2.69 -18.98
N CYS A 198 -24.19 -3.42 -18.24
CA CYS A 198 -24.41 -4.81 -17.85
C CYS A 198 -25.08 -4.98 -16.48
N GLU A 199 -25.30 -3.89 -15.72
CA GLU A 199 -25.63 -3.92 -14.29
C GLU A 199 -26.86 -4.78 -13.97
N HIS A 200 -27.94 -4.65 -14.73
CA HIS A 200 -29.17 -5.41 -14.47
C HIS A 200 -28.95 -6.92 -14.55
N SER A 201 -28.37 -7.42 -15.65
CA SER A 201 -28.15 -8.86 -15.82
C SER A 201 -27.04 -9.39 -14.90
N LEU A 202 -26.08 -8.57 -14.49
CA LEU A 202 -25.09 -8.95 -13.46
C LEU A 202 -25.73 -9.12 -12.07
N LEU A 203 -26.74 -8.32 -11.72
CA LEU A 203 -27.39 -8.37 -10.42
C LEU A 203 -28.53 -9.40 -10.33
N PHE A 204 -29.27 -9.61 -11.41
CA PHE A 204 -30.50 -10.41 -11.42
C PHE A 204 -30.48 -11.61 -12.37
N GLY A 205 -29.44 -11.74 -13.19
CA GLY A 205 -29.29 -12.83 -14.15
C GLY A 205 -28.63 -14.06 -13.57
N ASN A 206 -28.83 -15.20 -14.22
CA ASN A 206 -28.10 -16.43 -13.95
C ASN A 206 -26.78 -16.44 -14.74
N SER A 207 -25.67 -16.74 -14.07
CA SER A 207 -24.35 -16.85 -14.70
C SER A 207 -24.10 -18.26 -15.26
N THR A 208 -23.49 -18.35 -16.44
CA THR A 208 -22.98 -19.58 -17.03
C THR A 208 -21.59 -19.34 -17.60
N LEU A 209 -20.62 -20.19 -17.23
CA LEU A 209 -19.28 -20.20 -17.80
C LEU A 209 -19.24 -21.16 -19.00
N LEU A 210 -18.77 -20.67 -20.14
CA LEU A 210 -18.57 -21.46 -21.35
C LEU A 210 -17.09 -21.45 -21.75
N SER A 211 -16.56 -22.61 -22.13
CA SER A 211 -15.25 -22.66 -22.79
C SER A 211 -15.39 -22.30 -24.27
N LEU A 212 -14.56 -21.37 -24.74
CA LEU A 212 -14.44 -20.98 -26.14
C LEU A 212 -13.13 -21.50 -26.78
N GLY A 213 -12.26 -22.09 -25.96
CA GLY A 213 -10.96 -22.62 -26.34
C GLY A 213 -10.16 -23.02 -25.08
N PRO A 214 -8.91 -23.47 -25.25
CA PRO A 214 -8.06 -23.89 -24.13
C PRO A 214 -7.79 -22.78 -23.10
N GLN A 215 -7.73 -21.53 -23.56
CA GLN A 215 -7.45 -20.34 -22.74
C GLN A 215 -8.44 -19.21 -23.07
N GLN A 216 -9.61 -19.58 -23.58
CA GLN A 216 -10.66 -18.63 -23.93
C GLN A 216 -11.95 -19.08 -23.29
N GLU A 217 -12.63 -18.14 -22.65
CA GLU A 217 -13.84 -18.40 -21.89
C GLU A 217 -14.87 -17.29 -22.12
N ALA A 218 -16.13 -17.62 -21.88
CA ALA A 218 -17.23 -16.66 -21.84
C ALA A 218 -18.00 -16.80 -20.52
N ASP A 219 -17.97 -15.74 -19.72
CA ASP A 219 -18.88 -15.59 -18.58
C ASP A 219 -20.16 -14.90 -19.07
N VAL A 220 -21.27 -15.63 -19.11
CA VAL A 220 -22.55 -15.20 -19.69
C VAL A 220 -23.60 -15.05 -18.61
N TYR A 221 -24.31 -13.92 -18.59
CA TYR A 221 -25.42 -13.65 -17.69
C TYR A 221 -26.70 -13.53 -18.50
N THR A 222 -27.73 -14.31 -18.16
CA THR A 222 -29.05 -14.20 -18.78
C THR A 222 -30.12 -13.99 -17.73
N ASP A 223 -31.01 -13.03 -17.97
CA ASP A 223 -32.18 -12.80 -17.12
C ASP A 223 -33.47 -13.33 -17.76
N HIS A 224 -34.51 -13.47 -16.92
CA HIS A 224 -35.81 -14.01 -17.33
C HIS A 224 -36.57 -13.09 -18.31
N SER A 225 -36.16 -11.82 -18.45
CA SER A 225 -36.73 -10.87 -19.40
C SER A 225 -36.09 -10.94 -20.79
N GLY A 226 -35.11 -11.83 -20.97
CA GLY A 226 -34.37 -12.01 -22.23
C GLY A 226 -33.12 -11.15 -22.37
N GLY A 227 -32.73 -10.41 -21.32
CA GLY A 227 -31.46 -9.70 -21.25
C GLY A 227 -30.28 -10.68 -21.26
N CYS A 228 -29.20 -10.30 -21.95
CA CYS A 228 -28.01 -11.13 -22.07
C CYS A 228 -26.76 -10.28 -22.09
N VAL A 229 -25.85 -10.58 -21.18
CA VAL A 229 -24.50 -9.99 -21.12
C VAL A 229 -23.47 -11.09 -21.27
N ALA A 230 -22.36 -10.82 -21.97
CA ALA A 230 -21.22 -11.72 -22.01
C ALA A 230 -19.89 -10.97 -21.81
N PHE A 231 -18.98 -11.62 -21.08
CA PHE A 231 -17.58 -11.26 -20.95
C PHE A 231 -16.76 -12.35 -21.64
N LEU A 232 -16.15 -12.03 -22.80
CA LEU A 232 -15.32 -12.98 -23.55
C LEU A 232 -13.86 -12.72 -23.20
N ALA A 233 -13.22 -13.64 -22.49
CA ALA A 233 -11.85 -13.50 -22.05
C ALA A 233 -10.90 -14.36 -22.88
N ASN A 234 -9.73 -13.79 -23.21
CA ASN A 234 -8.55 -14.51 -23.66
C ASN A 234 -7.47 -14.38 -22.58
N ILE A 235 -7.18 -15.49 -21.89
CA ILE A 235 -6.17 -15.53 -20.83
C ILE A 235 -4.78 -15.94 -21.35
N ASP A 236 -4.65 -16.14 -22.66
CA ASP A 236 -3.35 -16.30 -23.33
C ASP A 236 -2.63 -14.96 -23.31
N SER A 237 -1.47 -14.90 -22.63
CA SER A 237 -0.68 -13.68 -22.46
C SER A 237 0.15 -13.32 -23.70
N GLU A 238 0.21 -14.20 -24.70
CA GLU A 238 1.11 -14.03 -25.85
C GLU A 238 0.36 -13.91 -27.18
N LYS A 239 -0.78 -14.59 -27.33
CA LYS A 239 -1.43 -14.75 -28.63
C LYS A 239 -2.86 -14.25 -28.67
N ASP A 240 -3.12 -13.43 -29.68
CA ASP A 240 -4.47 -13.08 -30.11
C ASP A 240 -5.23 -14.31 -30.60
N LYS A 241 -6.54 -14.32 -30.39
CA LYS A 241 -7.42 -15.42 -30.78
C LYS A 241 -8.73 -14.92 -31.37
N VAL A 242 -9.16 -15.58 -32.45
CA VAL A 242 -10.52 -15.45 -32.98
C VAL A 242 -11.36 -16.56 -32.38
N VAL A 243 -12.41 -16.20 -31.64
CA VAL A 243 -13.35 -17.16 -31.03
C VAL A 243 -14.72 -17.07 -31.69
N THR A 244 -15.46 -18.18 -31.71
CA THR A 244 -16.86 -18.18 -32.13
C THR A 244 -17.76 -18.21 -30.91
N PHE A 245 -18.59 -17.18 -30.74
CA PHE A 245 -19.59 -17.10 -29.68
C PHE A 245 -20.95 -16.74 -30.29
N ARG A 246 -21.98 -17.56 -30.05
CA ARG A 246 -23.34 -17.38 -30.59
C ARG A 246 -23.37 -17.11 -32.11
N ASN A 247 -22.66 -17.95 -32.86
CA ASN A 247 -22.55 -17.90 -34.33
C ASN A 247 -21.92 -16.61 -34.89
N ARG A 248 -21.14 -15.88 -34.07
CA ARG A 248 -20.36 -14.71 -34.48
C ARG A 248 -18.90 -14.90 -34.10
N GLN A 249 -18.00 -14.38 -34.92
CA GLN A 249 -16.56 -14.36 -34.64
C GLN A 249 -16.18 -13.09 -33.89
N TYR A 250 -15.29 -13.22 -32.92
CA TYR A 250 -14.76 -12.11 -32.13
C TYR A 250 -13.24 -12.22 -32.04
N ASP A 251 -12.55 -11.13 -32.37
CA ASP A 251 -11.11 -11.00 -32.16
C ASP A 251 -10.83 -10.59 -30.71
N LEU A 252 -10.18 -11.48 -29.96
CA LEU A 252 -9.72 -11.26 -28.61
C LEU A 252 -8.19 -11.11 -28.62
N PRO A 253 -7.67 -9.90 -28.40
CA PRO A 253 -6.24 -9.70 -28.15
C PRO A 253 -5.73 -10.58 -27.00
N ALA A 254 -4.43 -10.87 -26.98
CA ALA A 254 -3.76 -11.46 -25.84
C ALA A 254 -4.11 -10.71 -24.53
N TRP A 255 -4.30 -11.45 -23.45
CA TRP A 255 -4.60 -10.93 -22.11
C TRP A 255 -5.72 -9.88 -22.08
N SER A 256 -6.88 -10.22 -22.66
CA SER A 256 -7.98 -9.26 -22.82
C SER A 256 -9.35 -9.82 -22.51
N VAL A 257 -10.27 -8.94 -22.13
CA VAL A 257 -11.71 -9.23 -22.00
C VAL A 257 -12.50 -8.29 -22.90
N SER A 258 -13.36 -8.84 -23.75
CA SER A 258 -14.39 -8.09 -24.49
C SER A 258 -15.72 -8.12 -23.75
N ILE A 259 -16.36 -6.97 -23.57
CA ILE A 259 -17.66 -6.82 -22.90
C ILE A 259 -18.76 -6.62 -23.94
N LEU A 260 -19.79 -7.46 -23.87
CA LEU A 260 -20.95 -7.46 -24.77
C LEU A 260 -22.24 -7.32 -23.94
N PRO A 261 -22.79 -6.10 -23.76
CA PRO A 261 -23.99 -5.87 -22.96
C PRO A 261 -25.27 -6.50 -23.52
N ASP A 262 -25.24 -6.95 -24.79
CA ASP A 262 -26.34 -7.58 -25.50
C ASP A 262 -25.97 -8.98 -26.05
N CYS A 263 -24.84 -9.54 -25.61
CA CYS A 263 -24.23 -10.77 -26.11
C CYS A 263 -23.91 -10.77 -27.62
N LYS A 264 -23.89 -9.60 -28.29
CA LYS A 264 -23.73 -9.47 -29.75
C LYS A 264 -22.69 -8.44 -30.16
N ASN A 265 -22.64 -7.29 -29.51
CA ASN A 265 -21.81 -6.15 -29.90
C ASN A 265 -20.77 -5.86 -28.81
N VAL A 266 -19.49 -5.84 -29.19
CA VAL A 266 -18.40 -5.48 -28.28
C VAL A 266 -18.39 -3.97 -28.09
N VAL A 267 -18.72 -3.51 -26.87
CA VAL A 267 -18.67 -2.08 -26.54
C VAL A 267 -17.31 -1.67 -25.99
N PHE A 268 -16.58 -2.61 -25.41
CA PHE A 268 -15.27 -2.39 -24.79
C PHE A 268 -14.40 -3.65 -24.86
N ASN A 269 -13.10 -3.48 -25.06
CA ASN A 269 -12.11 -4.54 -24.86
C ASN A 269 -10.94 -3.97 -24.06
N THR A 270 -10.49 -4.72 -23.05
CA THR A 270 -9.51 -4.24 -22.07
C THR A 270 -8.13 -3.93 -22.65
N ALA A 271 -7.75 -4.54 -23.78
CA ALA A 271 -6.47 -4.28 -24.47
C ALA A 271 -6.57 -3.22 -25.57
N LYS A 272 -7.79 -2.75 -25.92
CA LYS A 272 -8.00 -1.75 -26.98
C LYS A 272 -8.17 -0.34 -26.40
N VAL A 273 -7.07 0.28 -25.99
CA VAL A 273 -7.04 1.65 -25.45
C VAL A 273 -7.33 2.66 -26.56
N ARG A 274 -8.40 3.45 -26.41
CA ARG A 274 -8.85 4.44 -27.41
C ARG A 274 -8.51 5.90 -27.04
N SER A 275 -8.14 6.13 -25.78
CA SER A 275 -7.77 7.46 -25.29
C SER A 275 -6.31 7.78 -25.62
N GLN A 276 -6.03 9.05 -25.89
CA GLN A 276 -4.65 9.53 -26.04
C GLN A 276 -3.87 9.38 -24.73
N THR A 277 -2.57 9.12 -24.84
CA THR A 277 -1.61 9.25 -23.74
C THR A 277 -1.25 10.71 -23.57
N LEU A 278 -1.28 11.22 -22.34
CA LEU A 278 -0.78 12.55 -22.00
C LEU A 278 0.44 12.39 -21.11
N MET A 279 1.52 13.09 -21.42
CA MET A 279 2.69 13.19 -20.55
C MET A 279 2.55 14.47 -19.73
N VAL A 280 2.65 14.32 -18.42
CA VAL A 280 2.75 15.47 -17.51
C VAL A 280 4.21 15.93 -17.51
N ASP A 281 4.41 17.22 -17.69
CA ASP A 281 5.73 17.84 -17.66
C ASP A 281 5.83 18.78 -16.44
N MET A 282 6.98 18.75 -15.78
CA MET A 282 7.29 19.62 -14.65
C MET A 282 8.09 20.81 -15.17
N VAL A 283 7.37 21.81 -15.69
CA VAL A 283 7.99 23.00 -16.29
C VAL A 283 8.44 23.97 -15.18
N PRO A 284 9.71 24.41 -15.16
CA PRO A 284 10.18 25.41 -14.21
C PRO A 284 9.45 26.74 -14.45
N GLU A 285 8.72 27.21 -13.43
CA GLU A 285 8.06 28.52 -13.47
C GLU A 285 8.91 29.55 -12.70
N THR A 286 9.14 30.73 -13.30
CA THR A 286 9.78 31.84 -12.59
C THR A 286 8.72 32.50 -11.72
N LEU A 287 8.52 31.99 -10.51
CA LEU A 287 7.68 32.67 -9.52
C LEU A 287 8.24 34.09 -9.33
N GLN A 288 7.43 35.11 -9.59
CA GLN A 288 7.75 36.48 -9.18
C GLN A 288 7.76 36.50 -7.66
N ALA A 289 8.91 36.20 -7.07
CA ALA A 289 9.10 36.32 -5.65
C ALA A 289 8.84 37.79 -5.29
N SER A 290 7.93 38.03 -4.35
CA SER A 290 7.62 39.39 -3.87
C SER A 290 8.87 40.10 -3.31
N LYS A 291 9.95 39.36 -3.05
CA LYS A 291 11.34 39.80 -2.94
C LYS A 291 12.26 38.68 -3.47
N PRO A 292 13.33 38.97 -4.22
CA PRO A 292 14.36 37.97 -4.49
C PRO A 292 14.95 37.52 -3.14
N ASP A 293 14.73 36.27 -2.77
CA ASP A 293 15.19 35.70 -1.50
C ASP A 293 16.72 35.71 -1.44
N GLN A 294 17.28 36.51 -0.52
CA GLN A 294 18.64 36.28 -0.04
C GLN A 294 18.59 35.07 0.89
N TRP A 295 19.01 33.90 0.39
CA TRP A 295 19.17 32.71 1.22
C TRP A 295 20.05 33.03 2.44
N SER A 296 19.57 32.68 3.63
CA SER A 296 20.35 32.69 4.86
C SER A 296 20.67 31.25 5.25
N ILE A 297 21.88 31.01 5.73
CA ILE A 297 22.35 29.67 6.10
C ILE A 297 22.53 29.63 7.61
N PHE A 298 21.88 28.66 8.27
CA PHE A 298 22.18 28.27 9.64
C PHE A 298 22.81 26.87 9.63
N THR A 299 23.94 26.71 10.31
CA THR A 299 24.64 25.44 10.42
C THR A 299 24.31 24.81 11.76
N GLU A 300 23.59 23.69 11.73
CA GLU A 300 23.31 22.87 12.92
C GLU A 300 24.61 22.43 13.59
N ARG A 301 24.66 22.49 14.92
CA ARG A 301 25.85 22.08 15.68
C ARG A 301 25.88 20.55 15.79
N ILE A 302 27.07 19.97 15.65
CA ILE A 302 27.27 18.53 15.78
C ILE A 302 27.17 18.12 17.25
N GLY A 303 26.42 17.06 17.54
CA GLY A 303 26.27 16.49 18.87
C GLY A 303 25.34 17.29 19.78
N ILE A 304 25.41 17.01 21.08
CA ILE A 304 24.56 17.65 22.08
C ILE A 304 25.19 19.00 22.46
N TRP A 305 24.48 20.09 22.18
CA TRP A 305 24.96 21.46 22.42
C TRP A 305 24.18 22.20 23.53
N ASP A 306 23.16 21.57 24.11
CA ASP A 306 22.43 22.01 25.30
C ASP A 306 22.50 20.93 26.41
N LYS A 307 21.66 21.03 27.44
CA LYS A 307 21.54 20.03 28.49
C LYS A 307 21.16 18.67 27.91
N ASN A 308 21.95 17.65 28.21
CA ASN A 308 21.63 16.26 27.87
C ASN A 308 20.24 15.87 28.38
N ASP A 309 19.43 15.24 27.53
CA ASP A 309 18.13 14.70 27.92
C ASP A 309 18.29 13.65 29.03
N PHE A 310 19.28 12.76 28.88
CA PHE A 310 19.68 11.78 29.90
C PHE A 310 21.06 11.18 29.61
N VAL A 311 21.60 10.44 30.58
CA VAL A 311 22.83 9.64 30.45
C VAL A 311 22.54 8.19 30.86
N ARG A 312 23.05 7.24 30.08
CA ARG A 312 22.96 5.79 30.31
C ARG A 312 24.31 5.14 30.00
N ASN A 313 24.62 4.04 30.67
CA ASN A 313 25.83 3.23 30.43
C ASN A 313 25.59 2.13 29.37
N GLU A 314 24.56 2.31 28.53
CA GLU A 314 24.14 1.36 27.49
C GLU A 314 23.53 2.12 26.30
N PHE A 315 23.41 1.43 25.15
CA PHE A 315 22.63 1.96 24.03
C PHE A 315 21.14 1.90 24.35
N VAL A 316 20.42 2.92 23.89
CA VAL A 316 18.96 3.01 24.01
C VAL A 316 18.31 2.74 22.66
N ASP A 317 17.11 2.16 22.68
CA ASP A 317 16.29 1.99 21.49
C ASP A 317 15.77 3.36 20.99
N HIS A 318 15.84 3.59 19.68
CA HIS A 318 15.49 4.87 19.07
C HIS A 318 14.01 5.22 19.34
N ILE A 319 13.09 4.34 18.95
CA ILE A 319 11.64 4.61 19.02
C ILE A 319 11.18 4.72 20.47
N ASN A 320 11.69 3.86 21.36
CA ASN A 320 11.37 3.93 22.77
C ASN A 320 11.85 5.25 23.41
N THR A 321 12.94 5.83 22.91
CA THR A 321 13.51 7.08 23.40
C THR A 321 12.76 8.28 22.84
N THR A 322 12.62 8.38 21.52
CA THR A 322 12.03 9.56 20.86
C THR A 322 10.51 9.55 20.91
N LYS A 323 9.88 8.39 21.15
CA LYS A 323 8.42 8.20 21.02
C LYS A 323 7.89 8.71 19.68
N ASP A 324 8.71 8.60 18.63
CA ASP A 324 8.43 9.11 17.28
C ASP A 324 8.14 10.63 17.24
N SER A 325 8.60 11.41 18.23
CA SER A 325 8.45 12.88 18.20
C SER A 325 9.44 13.56 17.27
N THR A 326 10.48 12.84 16.81
CA THR A 326 11.54 13.29 15.91
C THR A 326 12.11 12.08 15.18
N ASP A 327 12.62 12.29 13.96
CA ASP A 327 13.37 11.27 13.22
C ASP A 327 14.80 11.10 13.71
N TYR A 328 15.28 11.97 14.59
CA TYR A 328 16.69 12.11 14.92
C TYR A 328 16.97 11.78 16.39
N LEU A 329 17.98 10.92 16.62
CA LEU A 329 18.50 10.62 17.94
C LEU A 329 20.03 10.69 17.97
N TRP A 330 20.56 11.56 18.83
CA TRP A 330 21.99 11.67 19.07
C TRP A 330 22.46 10.67 20.13
N HIS A 331 23.46 9.87 19.78
CA HIS A 331 24.24 9.07 20.72
C HIS A 331 25.66 9.62 20.80
N THR A 332 26.06 10.12 21.96
CA THR A 332 27.40 10.67 22.17
C THR A 332 28.16 9.91 23.23
N THR A 333 29.45 9.67 23.01
CA THR A 333 30.35 9.08 24.00
C THR A 333 31.75 9.66 23.86
N SER A 334 32.55 9.57 24.91
CA SER A 334 33.95 9.99 24.88
C SER A 334 34.85 8.94 25.52
N PHE A 335 36.06 8.82 25.01
CA PHE A 335 37.07 7.90 25.53
C PHE A 335 38.46 8.51 25.38
N ASP A 336 39.37 8.11 26.26
CA ASP A 336 40.76 8.55 26.22
C ASP A 336 41.63 7.54 25.48
N VAL A 337 42.49 8.06 24.61
CA VAL A 337 43.52 7.31 23.89
C VAL A 337 44.88 7.64 24.51
N ASP A 338 45.76 6.64 24.65
CA ASP A 338 47.10 6.82 25.21
C ASP A 338 47.85 7.98 24.52
N ARG A 339 48.58 8.77 25.32
CA ARG A 339 49.39 9.88 24.82
C ARG A 339 50.52 9.45 23.89
N ASN A 340 50.95 8.19 23.99
CA ASN A 340 51.96 7.60 23.12
C ASN A 340 51.37 7.02 21.82
N TYR A 341 50.06 7.18 21.59
CA TYR A 341 49.41 6.68 20.38
C TYR A 341 49.97 7.39 19.13
N PRO A 342 50.51 6.65 18.14
CA PRO A 342 51.13 7.24 16.98
C PRO A 342 50.09 7.92 16.09
N ALA A 343 50.36 9.17 15.70
CA ALA A 343 49.49 9.92 14.78
C ALA A 343 49.48 9.36 13.34
N SER A 344 50.42 8.46 13.00
CA SER A 344 50.56 7.83 11.68
C SER A 344 50.74 6.32 11.82
N GLY A 345 49.95 5.53 11.09
CA GLY A 345 49.97 4.06 11.14
C GLY A 345 48.62 3.45 10.76
N ASN A 346 48.38 2.18 11.11
CA ASN A 346 47.09 1.53 10.89
C ASN A 346 45.98 2.26 11.66
N HIS A 347 44.99 2.76 10.91
CA HIS A 347 43.83 3.43 11.46
C HIS A 347 42.90 2.41 12.14
N PRO A 348 42.45 2.67 13.38
CA PRO A 348 41.43 1.86 14.00
C PRO A 348 40.14 1.97 13.20
N ILE A 349 39.30 0.95 13.32
CA ILE A 349 38.04 0.85 12.58
C ILE A 349 36.91 1.00 13.58
N LEU A 350 36.01 1.95 13.33
CA LEU A 350 34.74 2.06 14.00
C LEU A 350 33.73 1.15 13.29
N ASN A 351 33.25 0.14 14.00
CA ASN A 351 32.20 -0.75 13.52
C ASN A 351 30.85 -0.29 14.10
N ILE A 352 29.90 0.03 13.24
CA ILE A 352 28.54 0.44 13.63
C ILE A 352 27.55 -0.56 13.05
N GLY A 353 26.86 -1.29 13.92
CA GLY A 353 25.69 -2.09 13.58
C GLY A 353 24.42 -1.38 14.02
N SER A 354 23.43 -1.25 13.13
CA SER A 354 22.15 -0.63 13.43
C SER A 354 21.00 -1.47 12.88
N LYS A 355 19.85 -1.45 13.57
CA LYS A 355 18.58 -1.99 13.04
C LYS A 355 17.92 -1.06 12.01
N GLY A 356 18.52 0.11 11.80
CA GLY A 356 18.11 1.10 10.82
C GLY A 356 17.79 2.47 11.43
N HIS A 357 17.33 3.43 10.64
CA HIS A 357 17.27 3.38 9.17
C HIS A 357 18.52 3.98 8.54
N ALA A 358 19.13 4.98 9.19
CA ALA A 358 20.38 5.57 8.76
C ALA A 358 21.21 6.09 9.96
N VAL A 359 22.49 6.34 9.72
CA VAL A 359 23.40 6.94 10.69
C VAL A 359 24.37 7.91 9.99
N HIS A 360 24.61 9.05 10.63
CA HIS A 360 25.80 9.86 10.41
C HIS A 360 26.74 9.71 11.60
N ALA A 361 27.99 9.36 11.35
CA ALA A 361 29.00 9.20 12.38
C ALA A 361 29.99 10.36 12.36
N PHE A 362 30.23 10.94 13.52
CA PHE A 362 31.15 12.05 13.72
C PHE A 362 32.21 11.69 14.75
N LEU A 363 33.45 12.11 14.51
CA LEU A 363 34.56 12.00 15.43
C LEU A 363 35.17 13.39 15.64
N ASN A 364 35.29 13.84 16.89
CA ASN A 364 35.87 15.13 17.25
C ASN A 364 35.28 16.29 16.42
N ASN A 365 33.94 16.33 16.30
CA ASN A 365 33.18 17.31 15.52
C ASN A 365 33.45 17.31 14.00
N MET A 366 33.92 16.19 13.44
CA MET A 366 34.07 16.00 12.00
C MET A 366 33.28 14.78 11.54
N LEU A 367 32.57 14.90 10.42
CA LEU A 367 31.87 13.77 9.78
C LEU A 367 32.92 12.76 9.28
N ILE A 368 32.82 11.50 9.72
CA ILE A 368 33.70 10.41 9.28
C ILE A 368 33.01 9.48 8.28
N GLY A 369 31.68 9.45 8.25
CA GLY A 369 30.93 8.66 7.28
C GLY A 369 29.45 8.57 7.58
N SER A 370 28.74 7.96 6.64
CA SER A 370 27.30 7.72 6.71
C SER A 370 27.00 6.29 6.27
N ALA A 371 25.94 5.71 6.81
CA ALA A 371 25.40 4.43 6.35
C ALA A 371 23.89 4.40 6.51
N TYR A 372 23.21 3.61 5.69
CA TYR A 372 21.77 3.49 5.67
C TYR A 372 21.35 2.12 5.14
N GLY A 373 20.19 1.64 5.60
CA GLY A 373 19.49 0.51 4.99
C GLY A 373 18.62 0.95 3.81
N ASN A 374 17.79 0.06 3.29
CA ASN A 374 16.81 0.38 2.24
C ASN A 374 15.43 -0.18 2.60
N GLY A 375 14.44 -0.01 1.71
CA GLY A 375 13.08 -0.47 2.00
C GLY A 375 12.90 -1.99 2.05
N SER A 376 13.87 -2.78 1.59
CA SER A 376 13.84 -4.25 1.76
C SER A 376 14.53 -4.70 3.04
N GLU A 377 15.66 -4.08 3.38
CA GLU A 377 16.45 -4.39 4.58
C GLU A 377 16.87 -3.08 5.26
N SER A 378 16.20 -2.75 6.37
CA SER A 378 16.47 -1.52 7.12
C SER A 378 17.75 -1.60 7.95
N SER A 379 18.17 -2.82 8.33
CA SER A 379 19.37 -3.01 9.13
C SER A 379 20.64 -2.90 8.29
N PHE A 380 21.72 -2.45 8.91
CA PHE A 380 23.00 -2.34 8.24
C PHE A 380 24.16 -2.46 9.23
N SER A 381 25.33 -2.81 8.70
CA SER A 381 26.60 -2.78 9.42
C SER A 381 27.65 -2.10 8.57
N VAL A 382 28.39 -1.17 9.14
CA VAL A 382 29.40 -0.36 8.44
C VAL A 382 30.69 -0.30 9.23
N GLN A 383 31.81 -0.35 8.50
CA GLN A 383 33.16 -0.21 9.03
C GLN A 383 33.75 1.10 8.53
N MET A 384 34.14 1.98 9.44
CA MET A 384 34.69 3.30 9.12
C MET A 384 36.11 3.42 9.69
N PRO A 385 37.15 3.61 8.87
CA PRO A 385 38.48 3.97 9.35
C PRO A 385 38.41 5.32 10.07
N ILE A 386 39.01 5.42 11.27
CA ILE A 386 38.97 6.65 12.07
C ILE A 386 40.35 7.18 12.42
N ASN A 387 40.45 8.50 12.55
CA ASN A 387 41.68 9.21 12.94
C ASN A 387 41.59 9.71 14.38
N LEU A 388 42.16 8.94 15.31
CA LEU A 388 42.18 9.29 16.73
C LEU A 388 43.31 10.27 17.04
N LYS A 389 43.08 11.18 17.98
CA LYS A 389 44.13 11.99 18.61
C LYS A 389 44.53 11.41 19.95
N ALA A 390 45.76 11.68 20.39
CA ALA A 390 46.17 11.42 21.77
C ALA A 390 45.26 12.15 22.77
N GLY A 391 44.87 11.50 23.86
CA GLY A 391 43.93 12.01 24.87
C GLY A 391 42.45 11.82 24.49
N LYS A 392 41.60 12.75 24.94
CA LYS A 392 40.14 12.63 24.82
C LYS A 392 39.68 12.69 23.37
N ASN A 393 38.92 11.69 22.94
CA ASN A 393 38.18 11.67 21.68
C ASN A 393 36.69 11.61 21.96
N GLU A 394 35.90 12.24 21.09
CA GLU A 394 34.43 12.27 21.19
C GLU A 394 33.82 11.68 19.92
N ILE A 395 32.95 10.70 20.10
CA ILE A 395 32.13 10.14 19.03
C ILE A 395 30.70 10.67 19.22
N ALA A 396 30.11 11.17 18.13
CA ALA A 396 28.70 11.48 18.05
C ALA A 396 28.09 10.71 16.87
N LEU A 397 27.03 9.94 17.13
CA LEU A 397 26.26 9.24 16.12
C LEU A 397 24.88 9.88 16.05
N LEU A 398 24.50 10.35 14.87
CA LEU A 398 23.14 10.79 14.59
C LEU A 398 22.38 9.62 13.97
N SER A 399 21.61 8.91 14.78
CA SER A 399 20.68 7.86 14.33
C SER A 399 19.44 8.51 13.73
N MET A 400 18.94 7.93 12.64
CA MET A 400 17.78 8.44 11.91
C MET A 400 16.76 7.35 11.59
N THR A 401 15.48 7.68 11.73
CA THR A 401 14.34 6.94 11.18
C THR A 401 13.89 7.55 9.85
N VAL A 402 13.32 6.74 8.98
CA VAL A 402 12.74 7.14 7.69
C VAL A 402 11.37 6.47 7.59
N GLY A 403 10.40 7.06 8.29
CA GLY A 403 9.12 6.40 8.61
C GLY A 403 9.31 5.21 9.56
N LEU A 404 8.22 4.72 10.14
CA LEU A 404 8.23 3.50 10.96
C LEU A 404 7.67 2.31 10.18
N LYS A 405 8.01 1.10 10.60
CA LYS A 405 7.50 -0.11 9.96
C LYS A 405 5.99 -0.23 10.15
N ASP A 406 5.23 -0.16 9.07
CA ASP A 406 3.83 -0.57 9.04
C ASP A 406 3.77 -2.11 9.08
N PRO A 407 3.03 -2.72 10.02
CA PRO A 407 2.80 -4.15 10.04
C PRO A 407 2.29 -4.70 8.71
N ILE A 408 1.46 -3.96 7.95
CA ILE A 408 0.76 -4.45 6.75
C ILE A 408 1.70 -4.61 5.53
N MET A 409 2.82 -3.89 5.50
CA MET A 409 3.68 -3.76 4.30
C MET A 409 4.64 -4.95 4.07
N ASN A 410 4.73 -5.91 4.98
CA ASN A 410 5.65 -7.05 4.86
C ASN A 410 4.93 -8.40 4.80
N GLY A 411 4.40 -8.75 3.62
CA GLY A 411 4.01 -10.13 3.28
C GLY A 411 5.19 -11.12 3.14
N TRP A 412 6.35 -10.86 3.75
CA TRP A 412 7.51 -11.75 3.74
C TRP A 412 8.21 -11.74 5.11
N GLU A 413 8.11 -12.85 5.83
CA GLU A 413 8.94 -13.18 6.98
C GLU A 413 10.31 -13.68 6.51
N LEU A 414 11.39 -13.01 6.94
CA LEU A 414 12.72 -13.60 6.98
C LEU A 414 12.93 -14.15 8.39
N ALA A 415 12.90 -15.47 8.51
CA ALA A 415 13.19 -16.20 9.72
C ALA A 415 14.65 -15.95 10.14
N LEU A 416 14.86 -15.48 11.37
CA LEU A 416 16.16 -15.50 12.02
C LEU A 416 16.41 -16.94 12.52
N GLN A 417 17.37 -17.63 11.90
CA GLN A 417 18.03 -18.77 12.54
C GLN A 417 18.86 -18.25 13.72
N VAL A 418 18.64 -18.86 14.89
CA VAL A 418 19.51 -18.72 16.07
C VAL A 418 20.80 -19.51 15.86
#